data_AF-G0HXD4-F1
#
_entry.id   AF-G0HXD4-F1
#
_cell.length_a   1.000
_cell.length_b   1.000
_cell.length_c   1.000
_cell.angle_alpha   90.00
_cell.angle_beta   90.00
_cell.angle_gamma   90.00
#
_symmetry.space_group_name_H-M   'P 1'
#
loop_
_entity.id
_entity.type
_entity.pdbx_description
1 polymer ?
#
loop_
_entity_poly.entity_id
_entity_poly.type
_entity_poly.pdbx_seq_one_letter_code
_entity_poly.pdbx_strand_id
1 'polypeptide(L)'
;MKIREAVPSDRPAIRDVARRSLEASYSLGPKAITSAIEEWYDEARIEEVLDDDSNRLILVGEQDGQVVGLSESVLSGDSIGTILWLHVDPAYRGEGIGSALFDETHGELHDRGAETLQGRVLADNVEGNSFYEDRGFERAGTGEVDIAGRTYVENLYTDADELGREPVTDDGRTVYVDHNNHESGSMAPFHVVHVTEEGSDRYGYYCSNCETLANAMDSMGRIECDNCGNVRKPMRWDAAYL
;
A
#
# COMPACT_ATOMS: atom_id res chain seq x y z
N MET A 1 17.96 -13.98 -13.58
CA MET A 1 16.81 -13.54 -12.78
C MET A 1 15.54 -13.65 -13.61
N LYS A 2 14.46 -14.19 -13.04
CA LYS A 2 13.14 -14.29 -13.65
C LYS A 2 12.13 -13.62 -12.71
N ILE A 3 11.23 -12.80 -13.24
CA ILE A 3 10.08 -12.28 -12.48
C ILE A 3 8.83 -13.01 -12.96
N ARG A 4 7.94 -13.32 -12.03
CA ARG A 4 6.67 -14.01 -12.30
C ARG A 4 5.68 -13.74 -11.18
N GLU A 5 4.40 -13.94 -11.45
CA GLU A 5 3.39 -14.01 -10.39
C GLU A 5 3.73 -15.13 -9.40
N ALA A 6 3.47 -14.85 -8.13
CA ALA A 6 3.61 -15.82 -7.06
C ALA A 6 2.58 -16.94 -7.22
N VAL A 7 2.96 -18.14 -6.78
CA VAL A 7 2.05 -19.28 -6.65
C VAL A 7 1.94 -19.66 -5.17
N PRO A 8 0.90 -20.41 -4.74
CA PRO A 8 0.72 -20.74 -3.33
C PRO A 8 1.93 -21.43 -2.68
N SER A 9 2.71 -22.19 -3.46
CA SER A 9 3.93 -22.84 -2.99
C SER A 9 5.09 -21.88 -2.71
N ASP A 10 5.04 -20.63 -3.17
CA ASP A 10 6.07 -19.61 -2.87
C ASP A 10 5.91 -19.02 -1.46
N ARG A 11 4.77 -19.25 -0.78
CA ARG A 11 4.46 -18.68 0.54
C ARG A 11 5.61 -18.80 1.55
N PRO A 12 6.28 -19.95 1.73
CA PRO A 12 7.40 -20.05 2.67
C PRO A 12 8.58 -19.12 2.30
N ALA A 13 8.86 -18.97 1.00
CA ALA A 13 9.97 -18.15 0.53
C ALA A 13 9.63 -16.65 0.61
N ILE A 14 8.41 -16.26 0.27
CA ILE A 14 7.90 -14.89 0.44
C ILE A 14 8.04 -14.44 1.91
N ARG A 15 7.57 -15.28 2.84
CA ARG A 15 7.66 -15.01 4.28
C ARG A 15 9.11 -14.81 4.74
N ASP A 16 10.02 -15.65 4.24
CA ASP A 16 11.43 -15.58 4.62
C ASP A 16 12.13 -14.34 4.06
N VAL A 17 11.88 -13.98 2.80
CA VAL A 17 12.41 -12.74 2.18
C VAL A 17 11.88 -11.50 2.89
N ALA A 18 10.57 -11.42 3.13
CA ALA A 18 9.96 -10.30 3.83
C ALA A 18 10.52 -10.15 5.25
N ARG A 19 10.61 -11.26 6.01
CA ARG A 19 11.23 -11.27 7.35
C ARG A 19 12.67 -10.74 7.32
N ARG A 20 13.54 -11.29 6.47
CA ARG A 20 14.95 -10.88 6.37
C ARG A 20 15.10 -9.43 5.93
N SER A 21 14.26 -8.97 5.01
CA SER A 21 14.24 -7.58 4.56
C SER A 21 13.83 -6.62 5.68
N LEU A 22 12.78 -6.94 6.44
CA LEU A 22 12.33 -6.15 7.59
C LEU A 22 13.39 -6.10 8.71
N GLU A 23 14.01 -7.25 9.03
CA GLU A 23 15.08 -7.34 10.05
C GLU A 23 16.30 -6.49 9.70
N ALA A 24 16.63 -6.37 8.41
CA ALA A 24 17.79 -5.60 7.95
C ALA A 24 17.49 -4.11 7.81
N SER A 25 16.26 -3.75 7.45
CA SER A 25 15.90 -2.36 7.14
C SER A 25 15.32 -1.59 8.32
N TYR A 26 14.78 -2.27 9.35
CA TYR A 26 14.03 -1.61 10.41
C TYR A 26 14.47 -2.04 11.81
N SER A 27 14.39 -1.11 12.77
CA SER A 27 14.64 -1.37 14.19
C SER A 27 13.42 -2.03 14.87
N LEU A 28 12.93 -3.11 14.28
CA LEU A 28 11.83 -3.93 14.79
C LEU A 28 12.38 -5.10 15.61
N GLY A 29 11.70 -5.46 16.69
CA GLY A 29 12.08 -6.63 17.48
C GLY A 29 11.79 -7.94 16.71
N PRO A 30 12.61 -9.00 16.81
CA PRO A 30 12.40 -10.24 16.06
C PRO A 30 11.00 -10.85 16.24
N LYS A 31 10.45 -10.81 17.45
CA LYS A 31 9.08 -11.30 17.72
C LYS A 31 8.01 -10.50 16.98
N ALA A 32 8.16 -9.18 16.92
CA ALA A 32 7.23 -8.29 16.22
C ALA A 32 7.21 -8.61 14.72
N ILE A 33 8.39 -8.80 14.12
CA ILE A 33 8.52 -9.18 12.70
C ILE A 33 7.88 -10.54 12.46
N THR A 34 8.18 -11.56 13.28
CA THR A 34 7.57 -12.89 13.14
C THR A 34 6.05 -12.83 13.18
N SER A 35 5.47 -12.13 14.16
CA SER A 35 4.02 -11.99 14.28
C SER A 35 3.40 -11.25 13.08
N ALA A 36 4.02 -10.15 12.63
CA ALA A 36 3.56 -9.43 11.44
C ALA A 36 3.60 -10.30 10.19
N ILE A 37 4.65 -11.10 9.99
CA ILE A 37 4.75 -12.03 8.85
C ILE A 37 3.73 -13.16 8.95
N GLU A 38 3.48 -13.70 10.15
CA GLU A 38 2.41 -14.67 10.42
C GLU A 38 1.04 -14.14 10.02
N GLU A 39 0.73 -12.90 10.38
CA GLU A 39 -0.53 -12.25 10.05
C GLU A 39 -0.64 -11.84 8.57
N TRP A 40 0.43 -11.31 7.97
CA TRP A 40 0.36 -10.75 6.61
C TRP A 40 0.36 -11.81 5.51
N TYR A 41 0.99 -12.95 5.77
CA TYR A 41 1.22 -14.00 4.78
C TYR A 41 0.81 -15.37 5.32
N ASP A 42 -0.33 -15.41 6.02
CA ASP A 42 -0.97 -16.69 6.36
C ASP A 42 -1.43 -17.44 5.11
N GLU A 43 -1.87 -18.68 5.29
CA GLU A 43 -2.25 -19.55 4.18
C GLU A 43 -3.52 -19.08 3.46
N ALA A 44 -4.60 -18.82 4.21
CA ALA A 44 -5.89 -18.43 3.65
C ALA A 44 -5.78 -17.14 2.85
N ARG A 45 -4.91 -16.23 3.30
CA ARG A 45 -4.71 -14.95 2.66
C ARG A 45 -3.83 -15.01 1.42
N ILE A 46 -2.79 -15.83 1.42
CA ILE A 46 -2.05 -16.06 0.17
C ILE A 46 -2.99 -16.67 -0.87
N GLU A 47 -3.89 -17.58 -0.47
CA GLU A 47 -4.90 -18.12 -1.39
C GLU A 47 -5.84 -17.03 -1.92
N GLU A 48 -6.35 -16.14 -1.06
CA GLU A 48 -7.20 -15.01 -1.46
C GLU A 48 -6.49 -14.01 -2.39
N VAL A 49 -5.22 -13.71 -2.13
CA VAL A 49 -4.43 -12.78 -2.93
C VAL A 49 -4.10 -13.35 -4.32
N LEU A 50 -3.97 -14.66 -4.41
CA LEU A 50 -3.63 -15.37 -5.66
C LEU A 50 -4.86 -15.86 -6.44
N ASP A 51 -6.06 -15.50 -5.98
CA ASP A 51 -7.29 -15.75 -6.73
C ASP A 51 -7.36 -14.85 -7.98
N ASP A 52 -7.85 -15.39 -9.11
CA ASP A 52 -7.89 -14.66 -10.38
C ASP A 52 -8.82 -13.43 -10.33
N ASP A 53 -9.84 -13.43 -9.47
CA ASP A 53 -10.74 -12.29 -9.26
C ASP A 53 -10.15 -11.27 -8.26
N SER A 54 -8.95 -11.51 -7.73
CA SER A 54 -8.29 -10.63 -6.78
C SER A 54 -7.79 -9.36 -7.46
N ASN A 55 -8.04 -8.22 -6.82
CA ASN A 55 -7.43 -6.96 -7.22
C ASN A 55 -6.00 -6.80 -6.68
N ARG A 56 -5.42 -7.83 -6.06
CA ARG A 56 -4.07 -7.83 -5.51
C ARG A 56 -3.14 -8.59 -6.43
N LEU A 57 -1.87 -8.20 -6.41
CA LEU A 57 -0.83 -8.77 -7.25
C LEU A 57 0.42 -8.98 -6.40
N ILE A 58 0.94 -10.21 -6.41
CA ILE A 58 2.26 -10.52 -5.86
C ILE A 58 3.16 -11.02 -6.99
N LEU A 59 4.24 -10.27 -7.25
CA LEU A 59 5.33 -10.72 -8.11
C LEU A 59 6.50 -11.20 -7.26
N VAL A 60 7.17 -12.26 -7.69
CA VAL A 60 8.40 -12.77 -7.08
C VAL A 60 9.57 -12.68 -8.04
N GLY A 61 10.73 -12.28 -7.51
CA GLY A 61 12.00 -12.30 -8.21
C GLY A 61 12.74 -13.59 -7.88
N GLU A 62 12.97 -14.42 -8.89
CA GLU A 62 13.64 -15.72 -8.77
C GLU A 62 15.06 -15.66 -9.37
N GLN A 63 16.04 -16.12 -8.60
CA GLN A 63 17.43 -16.29 -9.01
C GLN A 63 17.89 -17.70 -8.64
N ASP A 64 18.40 -18.44 -9.63
CA ASP A 64 18.86 -19.83 -9.47
C ASP A 64 17.86 -20.77 -8.78
N GLY A 65 16.56 -20.60 -9.07
CA GLY A 65 15.48 -21.40 -8.49
C GLY A 65 15.05 -20.99 -7.08
N GLN A 66 15.61 -19.91 -6.55
CA GLN A 66 15.27 -19.35 -5.23
C GLN A 66 14.55 -18.00 -5.40
N VAL A 67 13.44 -17.82 -4.68
CA VAL A 67 12.81 -16.51 -4.52
C VAL A 67 13.69 -15.63 -3.63
N VAL A 68 14.13 -14.49 -4.17
CA VAL A 68 15.06 -13.54 -3.54
C VAL A 68 14.48 -12.12 -3.43
N GLY A 69 13.28 -11.90 -3.97
CA GLY A 69 12.55 -10.65 -3.84
C GLY A 69 11.06 -10.84 -4.07
N LEU A 70 10.27 -9.91 -3.57
CA LEU A 70 8.84 -9.82 -3.86
C LEU A 70 8.38 -8.36 -4.01
N SER A 71 7.32 -8.19 -4.78
CA SER A 71 6.50 -6.98 -4.85
C SER A 71 5.07 -7.36 -4.54
N GLU A 72 4.41 -6.66 -3.62
CA GLU A 72 2.99 -6.79 -3.30
C GLU A 72 2.29 -5.48 -3.64
N SER A 73 1.22 -5.56 -4.41
CA SER A 73 0.46 -4.41 -4.87
C SER A 73 -1.04 -4.67 -4.91
N VAL A 74 -1.82 -3.60 -5.04
CA VAL A 74 -3.27 -3.64 -5.17
C VAL A 74 -3.73 -2.65 -6.23
N LEU A 75 -4.70 -3.04 -7.05
CA LEU A 75 -5.41 -2.17 -7.97
C LEU A 75 -6.73 -1.72 -7.34
N SER A 76 -6.88 -0.42 -7.15
CA SER A 76 -8.13 0.19 -6.69
C SER A 76 -9.10 0.41 -7.85
N GLY A 77 -10.41 0.48 -7.56
CA GLY A 77 -11.46 0.67 -8.57
C GLY A 77 -11.38 1.98 -9.37
N ASP A 78 -10.62 2.97 -8.87
CA ASP A 78 -10.40 4.27 -9.51
C ASP A 78 -9.18 4.26 -10.45
N SER A 79 -8.79 3.09 -10.99
CA SER A 79 -7.61 2.91 -11.85
C SER A 79 -6.28 3.28 -11.19
N ILE A 80 -6.17 3.16 -9.87
CA ILE A 80 -4.93 3.45 -9.13
C ILE A 80 -4.27 2.14 -8.69
N GLY A 81 -3.06 1.88 -9.18
CA GLY A 81 -2.22 0.77 -8.74
C GLY A 81 -1.32 1.21 -7.59
N THR A 82 -1.39 0.57 -6.43
CA THR A 82 -0.55 0.90 -5.26
C THR A 82 0.42 -0.23 -4.97
N ILE A 83 1.72 0.05 -5.04
CA ILE A 83 2.77 -0.84 -4.53
C ILE A 83 2.83 -0.70 -3.02
N LEU A 84 2.44 -1.78 -2.34
CA LEU A 84 2.36 -1.85 -0.89
C LEU A 84 3.70 -2.30 -0.32
N TRP A 85 4.33 -3.34 -0.85
CA TRP A 85 5.63 -3.78 -0.36
C TRP A 85 6.55 -4.10 -1.51
N LEU A 86 7.81 -3.69 -1.40
CA LEU A 86 8.87 -4.12 -2.29
C LEU A 86 10.05 -4.59 -1.44
N HIS A 87 10.23 -5.89 -1.35
CA HIS A 87 11.28 -6.50 -0.55
C HIS A 87 12.29 -7.21 -1.43
N VAL A 88 13.57 -6.92 -1.20
CA VAL A 88 14.68 -7.73 -1.70
C VAL A 88 15.43 -8.29 -0.51
N ASP A 89 15.75 -9.58 -0.58
CA ASP A 89 16.62 -10.26 0.35
C ASP A 89 17.93 -9.47 0.51
N PRO A 90 18.33 -9.09 1.74
CA PRO A 90 19.53 -8.29 1.97
C PRO A 90 20.80 -8.85 1.31
N ALA A 91 20.90 -10.18 1.16
CA ALA A 91 22.05 -10.83 0.53
C ALA A 91 22.15 -10.60 -0.98
N TYR A 92 21.08 -10.14 -1.62
CA TYR A 92 20.96 -9.93 -3.07
C TYR A 92 20.68 -8.47 -3.45
N ARG A 93 20.76 -7.54 -2.49
CA ARG A 93 20.60 -6.10 -2.77
C ARG A 93 21.77 -5.57 -3.60
N GLY A 94 21.51 -4.53 -4.39
CA GLY A 94 22.51 -3.95 -5.31
C GLY A 94 22.69 -4.71 -6.63
N GLU A 95 21.97 -5.83 -6.83
CA GLU A 95 21.99 -6.61 -8.08
C GLU A 95 20.89 -6.18 -9.08
N GLY A 96 20.15 -5.11 -8.80
CA GLY A 96 19.09 -4.59 -9.67
C GLY A 96 17.74 -5.31 -9.55
N ILE A 97 17.60 -6.26 -8.62
CA ILE A 97 16.36 -7.06 -8.41
C ILE A 97 15.17 -6.17 -8.05
N GLY A 98 15.36 -5.20 -7.15
CA GLY A 98 14.29 -4.28 -6.74
C GLY A 98 13.81 -3.42 -7.90
N SER A 99 14.72 -2.94 -8.75
CA SER A 99 14.39 -2.20 -9.96
C SER A 99 13.56 -3.03 -10.92
N ALA A 100 13.99 -4.26 -11.21
CA ALA A 100 13.27 -5.11 -12.14
C ALA A 100 11.89 -5.53 -11.61
N LEU A 101 11.77 -5.82 -10.31
CA LEU A 101 10.48 -6.09 -9.67
C LEU A 101 9.55 -4.90 -9.79
N PHE A 102 10.07 -3.69 -9.57
CA PHE A 102 9.30 -2.47 -9.72
C PHE A 102 8.82 -2.29 -11.17
N ASP A 103 9.72 -2.40 -12.15
CA ASP A 103 9.39 -2.20 -13.57
C ASP A 103 8.33 -3.23 -14.06
N GLU A 104 8.46 -4.49 -13.64
CA GLU A 104 7.46 -5.52 -13.97
C GLU A 104 6.14 -5.29 -13.24
N THR A 105 6.17 -4.88 -11.96
CA THR A 105 4.94 -4.55 -11.20
C THR A 105 4.21 -3.38 -11.86
N HIS A 106 4.96 -2.36 -12.28
CA HIS A 106 4.42 -1.20 -12.97
C HIS A 106 3.74 -1.61 -14.29
N GLY A 107 4.40 -2.45 -15.10
CA GLY A 107 3.84 -2.96 -16.35
C GLY A 107 2.56 -3.75 -16.12
N GLU A 108 2.57 -4.70 -15.19
CA GLU A 108 1.43 -5.56 -14.90
C GLU A 108 0.23 -4.77 -14.34
N LEU A 109 0.46 -3.80 -13.43
CA LEU A 109 -0.61 -2.94 -12.93
C LEU A 109 -1.23 -2.09 -14.05
N HIS A 110 -0.41 -1.55 -14.94
CA HIS A 110 -0.90 -0.80 -16.10
C HIS A 110 -1.72 -1.69 -17.05
N ASP A 111 -1.25 -2.91 -17.34
CA ASP A 111 -1.97 -3.86 -18.19
C ASP A 111 -3.31 -4.31 -17.57
N ARG A 112 -3.39 -4.29 -16.23
CA ARG A 112 -4.64 -4.50 -15.46
C ARG A 112 -5.53 -3.25 -15.38
N GLY A 113 -5.12 -2.12 -15.95
CA GLY A 113 -5.91 -0.89 -16.06
C GLY A 113 -5.54 0.22 -15.09
N ALA A 114 -4.37 0.16 -14.43
CA ALA A 114 -3.87 1.30 -13.67
C ALA A 114 -3.50 2.48 -14.60
N GLU A 115 -4.07 3.64 -14.36
CA GLU A 115 -3.73 4.92 -15.01
C GLU A 115 -2.71 5.72 -14.18
N THR A 116 -2.67 5.47 -12.87
CA THR A 116 -1.75 6.10 -11.92
C THR A 116 -1.17 5.04 -11.01
N LEU A 117 0.10 5.19 -10.68
CA LEU A 117 0.79 4.36 -9.71
C LEU A 117 1.19 5.13 -8.47
N GLN A 118 1.08 4.41 -7.36
CA GLN A 118 1.48 4.89 -6.04
C GLN A 118 2.43 3.92 -5.36
N GLY A 119 3.27 4.48 -4.50
CA GLY A 119 4.19 3.74 -3.65
C GLY A 119 4.04 4.16 -2.20
N ARG A 120 3.99 3.19 -1.29
CA ARG A 120 4.01 3.44 0.17
C ARG A 120 5.32 2.95 0.76
N VAL A 121 6.03 3.83 1.47
CA VAL A 121 7.32 3.52 2.08
C VAL A 121 7.42 4.12 3.48
N LEU A 122 7.95 3.39 4.45
CA LEU A 122 8.18 3.95 5.79
C LEU A 122 9.02 5.23 5.71
N ALA A 123 8.64 6.26 6.45
CA ALA A 123 9.30 7.57 6.41
C ALA A 123 10.78 7.50 6.79
N ASP A 124 11.15 6.56 7.68
CA ASP A 124 12.53 6.33 8.12
C ASP A 124 13.37 5.54 7.09
N ASN A 125 12.76 4.97 6.05
CA ASN A 125 13.46 4.19 5.03
C ASN A 125 14.07 5.10 3.95
N VAL A 126 15.22 5.72 4.26
CA VAL A 126 15.89 6.66 3.35
C VAL A 126 16.14 6.05 1.95
N GLU A 127 16.61 4.79 1.89
CA GLU A 127 16.88 4.11 0.61
C GLU A 127 15.60 3.91 -0.20
N GLY A 128 14.51 3.50 0.44
CA GLY A 128 13.21 3.32 -0.22
C GLY A 128 12.58 4.64 -0.68
N ASN A 129 12.78 5.74 0.05
CA ASN A 129 12.31 7.06 -0.37
C ASN A 129 13.05 7.53 -1.64
N SER A 130 14.38 7.48 -1.63
CA SER A 130 15.19 7.82 -2.82
C SER A 130 14.89 6.90 -4.02
N PHE A 131 14.55 5.64 -3.77
CA PHE A 131 14.17 4.70 -4.84
C PHE A 131 12.98 5.19 -5.68
N TYR A 132 11.97 5.79 -5.05
CA TYR A 132 10.81 6.37 -5.74
C TYR A 132 11.15 7.70 -6.41
N GLU A 133 11.89 8.59 -5.72
CA GLU A 133 12.33 9.88 -6.26
C GLU A 133 13.18 9.70 -7.53
N ASP A 134 14.12 8.75 -7.52
CA ASP A 134 14.98 8.42 -8.68
C ASP A 134 14.19 7.91 -9.90
N ARG A 135 12.93 7.50 -9.69
CA ARG A 135 12.00 7.02 -10.73
C ARG A 135 11.00 8.08 -11.16
N GLY A 136 11.16 9.31 -10.69
CA GLY A 136 10.29 10.43 -11.04
C GLY A 136 8.95 10.43 -10.30
N PHE A 137 8.80 9.62 -9.26
CA PHE A 137 7.64 9.72 -8.39
C PHE A 137 7.80 10.92 -7.47
N GLU A 138 6.70 11.62 -7.24
CA GLU A 138 6.64 12.76 -6.34
C GLU A 138 5.95 12.38 -5.04
N ARG A 139 6.38 12.99 -3.93
CA ARG A 139 5.78 12.74 -2.63
C ARG A 139 4.43 13.45 -2.52
N ALA A 140 3.34 12.68 -2.57
CA ALA A 140 1.98 13.17 -2.46
C ALA A 140 1.52 13.43 -1.02
N GLY A 141 2.06 12.68 -0.03
CA GLY A 141 1.60 12.82 1.35
C GLY A 141 2.21 11.83 2.32
N THR A 142 1.52 11.63 3.44
CA THR A 142 1.85 10.63 4.46
C THR A 142 0.66 9.78 4.85
N GLY A 143 0.94 8.55 5.24
CA GLY A 143 -0.01 7.65 5.90
C GLY A 143 0.55 7.10 7.20
N GLU A 144 -0.24 6.27 7.86
CA GLU A 144 0.16 5.51 9.05
C GLU A 144 -0.03 4.02 8.77
N VAL A 145 0.86 3.20 9.29
CA VAL A 145 0.76 1.73 9.28
C VAL A 145 1.13 1.19 10.66
N ASP A 146 0.31 0.34 11.25
CA ASP A 146 0.74 -0.39 12.44
C ASP A 146 1.47 -1.69 12.06
N ILE A 147 2.66 -1.84 12.65
CA ILE A 147 3.48 -3.02 12.52
C ILE A 147 3.74 -3.55 13.93
N ALA A 148 3.13 -4.69 14.24
CA ALA A 148 3.24 -5.36 15.54
C ALA A 148 2.88 -4.45 16.74
N GLY A 149 1.76 -3.74 16.65
CA GLY A 149 1.23 -2.89 17.71
C GLY A 149 1.98 -1.58 17.91
N ARG A 150 2.72 -1.13 16.89
CA ARG A 150 3.37 0.18 16.85
C ARG A 150 3.03 0.87 15.54
N THR A 151 2.62 2.13 15.63
CA THR A 151 2.33 2.97 14.47
C THR A 151 3.61 3.54 13.88
N TYR A 152 3.74 3.43 12.56
CA TYR A 152 4.82 3.99 11.76
C TYR A 152 4.24 4.97 10.75
N VAL A 153 4.96 6.05 10.49
CA VAL A 153 4.62 6.99 9.42
C VAL A 153 5.17 6.44 8.10
N GLU A 154 4.35 6.51 7.06
CA GLU A 154 4.75 6.23 5.70
C GLU A 154 4.68 7.50 4.85
N ASN A 155 5.59 7.62 3.89
CA ASN A 155 5.46 8.54 2.79
C ASN A 155 4.71 7.86 1.64
N LEU A 156 3.81 8.62 1.02
CA LEU A 156 3.09 8.25 -0.18
C LEU A 156 3.73 8.95 -1.38
N TYR A 157 4.10 8.16 -2.38
CA TYR A 157 4.66 8.61 -3.64
C TYR A 157 3.67 8.31 -4.77
N THR A 158 3.59 9.19 -5.78
CA THR A 158 2.70 9.03 -6.95
C THR A 158 3.43 9.43 -8.22
N ASP A 159 3.06 8.85 -9.36
CA ASP A 159 3.49 9.27 -10.70
C ASP A 159 2.47 10.18 -11.40
N ALA A 160 1.31 10.44 -10.79
CA ALA A 160 0.32 11.36 -11.34
C ALA A 160 0.86 12.79 -11.38
N ASP A 161 0.57 13.49 -12.49
CA ASP A 161 0.65 14.95 -12.57
C ASP A 161 -0.32 15.54 -11.54
N GLU A 162 0.22 15.98 -10.39
CA GLU A 162 -0.44 16.66 -9.26
C GLU A 162 -1.98 16.69 -9.35
N LEU A 163 -2.66 15.59 -8.98
CA LEU A 163 -4.11 15.66 -8.69
C LEU A 163 -4.25 16.49 -7.41
N GLY A 164 -4.34 17.81 -7.56
CA GLY A 164 -4.40 18.74 -6.44
C GLY A 164 -5.53 18.42 -5.47
N ARG A 165 -5.48 19.00 -4.27
CA ARG A 165 -6.54 18.78 -3.28
C ARG A 165 -7.78 19.59 -3.64
N GLU A 166 -8.91 18.92 -3.77
CA GLU A 166 -10.16 19.55 -4.16
C GLU A 166 -10.86 20.18 -2.95
N PRO A 167 -11.21 21.49 -2.99
CA PRO A 167 -11.93 22.12 -1.90
C PRO A 167 -13.40 21.70 -1.87
N VAL A 168 -13.82 21.07 -0.78
CA VAL A 168 -15.20 20.70 -0.48
C VAL A 168 -15.70 21.50 0.74
N THR A 169 -16.97 21.88 0.77
CA THR A 169 -17.56 22.58 1.92
C THR A 169 -18.35 21.62 2.79
N ASP A 170 -18.04 21.60 4.10
CA ASP A 170 -18.71 20.80 5.13
C ASP A 170 -19.15 21.72 6.28
N ASP A 171 -20.47 21.82 6.53
CA ASP A 171 -21.05 22.68 7.58
C ASP A 171 -20.47 24.12 7.65
N GLY A 172 -20.17 24.70 6.48
CA GLY A 172 -19.62 26.05 6.35
C GLY A 172 -18.10 26.17 6.55
N ARG A 173 -17.39 25.04 6.72
CA ARG A 173 -15.93 24.93 6.69
C ARG A 173 -15.49 24.39 5.33
N THR A 174 -14.45 24.97 4.74
CA THR A 174 -13.77 24.38 3.58
C THR A 174 -12.74 23.37 4.05
N VAL A 175 -12.80 22.17 3.47
CA VAL A 175 -11.86 21.06 3.66
C VAL A 175 -11.38 20.58 2.30
N TYR A 176 -10.30 19.82 2.24
CA TYR A 176 -9.59 19.53 1.00
C TYR A 176 -9.46 18.02 0.80
N VAL A 177 -10.07 17.48 -0.26
CA VAL A 177 -10.02 16.06 -0.61
C VAL A 177 -8.72 15.78 -1.37
N ASP A 178 -7.89 14.90 -0.84
CA ASP A 178 -6.62 14.49 -1.46
C ASP A 178 -6.87 13.29 -2.39
N HIS A 179 -6.96 13.58 -3.69
CA HIS A 179 -7.18 12.56 -4.72
C HIS A 179 -5.97 11.63 -4.90
N ASN A 180 -4.78 12.06 -4.46
CA ASN A 180 -3.58 11.24 -4.47
C ASN A 180 -3.43 10.36 -3.21
N ASN A 181 -4.21 10.58 -2.16
CA ASN A 181 -4.10 9.80 -0.93
C ASN A 181 -5.43 9.13 -0.61
N HIS A 182 -5.53 7.84 -0.89
CA HIS A 182 -6.74 7.07 -0.66
C HIS A 182 -6.49 5.76 0.07
N GLU A 183 -7.59 5.23 0.59
CA GLU A 183 -7.70 3.91 1.19
C GLU A 183 -8.66 3.07 0.36
N SER A 184 -8.44 1.75 0.29
CA SER A 184 -9.37 0.85 -0.40
C SER A 184 -10.74 0.84 0.29
N GLY A 185 -11.81 0.64 -0.48
CA GLY A 185 -13.16 0.41 0.04
C GLY A 185 -13.82 -0.82 -0.57
N SER A 186 -14.96 -1.22 -0.01
CA SER A 186 -15.73 -2.37 -0.49
C SER A 186 -16.44 -2.11 -1.83
N MET A 187 -16.75 -0.84 -2.11
CA MET A 187 -17.40 -0.41 -3.35
C MET A 187 -16.48 0.50 -4.19
N ALA A 188 -15.87 1.50 -3.56
CA ALA A 188 -14.90 2.40 -4.17
C ALA A 188 -13.91 2.94 -3.11
N PRO A 189 -12.79 3.56 -3.49
CA PRO A 189 -11.86 4.19 -2.57
C PRO A 189 -12.45 5.24 -1.61
N PHE A 190 -11.68 5.49 -0.54
CA PHE A 190 -11.87 6.60 0.38
C PHE A 190 -10.68 7.55 0.30
N HIS A 191 -10.88 8.76 -0.20
CA HIS A 191 -9.85 9.78 -0.24
C HIS A 191 -9.67 10.42 1.13
N VAL A 192 -8.42 10.68 1.52
CA VAL A 192 -8.09 11.37 2.76
C VAL A 192 -8.46 12.84 2.61
N VAL A 193 -9.09 13.40 3.63
CA VAL A 193 -9.51 14.80 3.65
C VAL A 193 -8.69 15.56 4.67
N HIS A 194 -8.24 16.75 4.30
CA HIS A 194 -7.42 17.63 5.13
C HIS A 194 -8.14 18.93 5.47
N VAL A 195 -7.75 19.56 6.57
CA VAL A 195 -8.29 20.87 6.97
C VAL A 195 -7.71 22.00 6.11
N THR A 196 -6.51 21.81 5.57
CA THR A 196 -5.79 22.80 4.76
C THR A 196 -5.44 22.28 3.37
N GLU A 197 -5.22 23.20 2.43
CA GLU A 197 -4.81 22.90 1.05
C GLU A 197 -3.41 22.26 1.01
N GLU A 198 -2.54 22.61 1.96
CA GLU A 198 -1.20 22.03 2.05
C GLU A 198 -1.20 20.57 2.52
N GLY A 199 -2.35 20.03 2.96
CA GLY A 199 -2.46 18.65 3.42
C GLY A 199 -2.06 18.45 4.89
N SER A 200 -2.08 19.51 5.71
CA SER A 200 -1.87 19.37 7.15
C SER A 200 -3.16 18.97 7.86
N ASP A 201 -3.04 18.11 8.87
CA ASP A 201 -4.11 17.65 9.76
C ASP A 201 -5.28 16.94 9.03
N ARG A 202 -5.38 15.62 9.20
CA ARG A 202 -6.49 14.81 8.65
C ARG A 202 -7.81 15.24 9.28
N TYR A 203 -8.74 15.68 8.44
CA TYR A 203 -10.14 15.96 8.78
C TYR A 203 -10.97 14.69 8.85
N GLY A 204 -10.77 13.78 7.88
CA GLY A 204 -11.51 12.53 7.77
C GLY A 204 -11.36 11.92 6.38
N TYR A 205 -12.46 11.40 5.83
CA TYR A 205 -12.46 10.68 4.56
C TYR A 205 -13.59 11.14 3.64
N TYR A 206 -13.38 10.97 2.34
CA TYR A 206 -14.35 11.24 1.29
C TYR A 206 -14.60 9.97 0.50
N CYS A 207 -15.86 9.56 0.37
CA CYS A 207 -16.24 8.33 -0.30
C CYS A 207 -16.40 8.57 -1.80
N SER A 208 -15.52 8.01 -2.64
CA SER A 208 -15.62 8.21 -4.11
C SER A 208 -16.86 7.56 -4.72
N ASN A 209 -17.43 6.53 -4.07
CA ASN A 209 -18.64 5.85 -4.56
C ASN A 209 -19.90 6.74 -4.60
N CYS A 210 -20.06 7.63 -3.63
CA CYS A 210 -21.25 8.48 -3.53
C CYS A 210 -20.95 9.96 -3.38
N GLU A 211 -19.66 10.33 -3.51
CA GLU A 211 -19.19 11.70 -3.54
C GLU A 211 -19.51 12.51 -2.28
N THR A 212 -19.49 11.85 -1.10
CA THR A 212 -19.77 12.49 0.20
C THR A 212 -18.67 12.27 1.22
N LEU A 213 -18.54 13.19 2.17
CA LEU A 213 -17.70 13.01 3.35
C LEU A 213 -18.20 11.83 4.19
N ALA A 214 -17.27 10.99 4.60
CA ALA A 214 -17.46 9.77 5.39
C ALA A 214 -16.62 9.87 6.67
N ASN A 215 -16.98 10.81 7.53
CA ASN A 215 -16.26 11.09 8.78
C ASN A 215 -16.77 10.23 9.96
N ALA A 216 -17.86 9.50 9.77
CA ALA A 216 -18.37 8.57 10.76
C ALA A 216 -17.44 7.35 10.85
N MET A 217 -17.05 7.02 12.09
CA MET A 217 -16.33 5.80 12.41
C MET A 217 -17.22 4.92 13.29
N ASP A 218 -17.19 3.60 13.05
CA ASP A 218 -17.85 2.63 13.91
C ASP A 218 -17.17 2.55 15.29
N SER A 219 -17.74 1.78 16.22
CA SER A 219 -17.17 1.60 17.57
C SER A 219 -15.81 0.91 17.59
N MET A 220 -15.35 0.38 16.45
CA MET A 220 -14.04 -0.24 16.26
C MET A 220 -13.09 0.67 15.46
N GLY A 221 -13.44 1.93 15.20
CA GLY A 221 -12.62 2.88 14.46
C GLY A 221 -12.61 2.68 12.94
N ARG A 222 -13.51 1.85 12.42
CA ARG A 222 -13.61 1.57 10.98
C ARG A 222 -14.51 2.59 10.29
N ILE A 223 -14.08 3.04 9.11
CA ILE A 223 -14.85 3.98 8.32
C ILE A 223 -15.90 3.20 7.52
N GLU A 224 -17.16 3.55 7.74
CA GLU A 224 -18.30 3.12 6.94
C GLU A 224 -19.02 4.39 6.46
N CYS A 225 -19.28 4.47 5.16
CA CYS A 225 -20.01 5.60 4.60
C CYS A 225 -21.50 5.44 4.92
N ASP A 226 -22.03 6.28 5.82
CA ASP A 226 -23.45 6.28 6.22
C ASP A 226 -24.43 6.46 5.05
N ASN A 227 -23.97 7.02 3.92
CA ASN A 227 -24.82 7.30 2.76
C ASN A 227 -25.00 6.09 1.83
N CYS A 228 -23.95 5.30 1.61
CA CYS A 228 -23.98 4.20 0.62
C CYS A 228 -23.54 2.83 1.15
N GLY A 229 -23.08 2.74 2.40
CA GLY A 229 -22.60 1.49 3.00
C GLY A 229 -21.26 1.01 2.44
N ASN A 230 -20.52 1.86 1.72
CA ASN A 230 -19.13 1.57 1.38
C ASN A 230 -18.33 1.46 2.68
N VAL A 231 -17.49 0.42 2.82
CA VAL A 231 -16.70 0.15 4.03
C VAL A 231 -15.24 0.22 3.65
N ARG A 232 -14.44 1.00 4.39
CA ARG A 232 -12.99 1.04 4.19
C ARG A 232 -12.42 -0.37 4.40
N LYS A 233 -11.71 -0.85 3.41
CA LYS A 233 -10.92 -2.08 3.47
C LYS A 233 -9.45 -1.72 3.73
N PRO A 234 -8.77 -2.43 4.62
CA PRO A 234 -7.33 -2.25 4.79
C PRO A 234 -6.59 -2.49 3.47
N MET A 235 -5.76 -1.55 3.02
CA MET A 235 -4.87 -1.76 1.87
C MET A 235 -3.74 -2.75 2.23
N ARG A 236 -3.26 -2.63 3.46
CA ARG A 236 -2.41 -3.60 4.14
C ARG A 236 -3.10 -4.02 5.41
N TRP A 237 -2.89 -5.26 5.80
CA TRP A 237 -3.52 -5.78 6.98
C TRP A 237 -2.74 -5.32 8.19
N ASP A 238 -3.37 -4.38 8.86
CA ASP A 238 -2.85 -3.70 10.02
C ASP A 238 -3.27 -4.51 11.26
N ALA A 239 -2.35 -4.64 12.23
CA ALA A 239 -2.59 -5.32 13.51
C ALA A 239 -3.73 -4.71 14.34
N ALA A 240 -4.21 -3.51 13.99
CA ALA A 240 -5.38 -2.86 14.59
C ALA A 240 -6.71 -3.56 14.26
N TYR A 241 -6.73 -4.53 13.34
CA TYR A 241 -7.94 -5.26 12.93
C TYR A 241 -8.08 -6.68 13.52
N LEU A 242 -7.16 -7.09 14.42
CA LEU A 242 -7.24 -8.33 15.19
C LEU A 242 -7.71 -8.13 16.64
#